data_AF-A0A6I0F956-F1
#
_entry.id   AF-A0A6I0F956-F1
#
_cell.length_a   1.000
_cell.length_b   1.000
_cell.length_c   1.000
_cell.angle_alpha   90.00
_cell.angle_beta   90.00
_cell.angle_gamma   90.00
#
_symmetry.space_group_name_H-M   'P 1'
#
loop_
_entity.id
_entity.type
_entity.pdbx_description
1 polymer ?
#
loop_
_entity_poly.entity_id
_entity_poly.type
_entity_poly.pdbx_seq_one_letter_code
_entity_poly.pdbx_strand_id
1 'polypeptide(L)'
;MPFKRIDTKKIVNEKIQTDQDFAKTYEEVKKEYSLIEQVANARKEAGLTQQELADKVGVSQQVISRFENEKHAPTLDSFLKILEGLDLEITINKKKDYISL
;
A
#
# COMPACT_ATOMS: atom_id res chain seq x y z
N MET A 1 5.28 -32.84 9.78
CA MET A 1 5.88 -32.61 8.45
C MET A 1 6.76 -31.37 8.52
N PRO A 2 8.00 -31.38 8.02
CA PRO A 2 8.83 -30.18 8.01
C PRO A 2 8.25 -29.13 7.04
N PHE A 3 8.33 -27.85 7.40
CA PHE A 3 7.96 -26.74 6.52
C PHE A 3 8.96 -26.66 5.36
N LYS A 4 8.46 -26.65 4.13
CA LYS A 4 9.28 -26.45 2.93
C LYS A 4 9.48 -24.95 2.71
N ARG A 5 10.73 -24.49 2.64
CA ARG A 5 11.03 -23.11 2.25
C ARG A 5 10.71 -22.92 0.77
N ILE A 6 9.89 -21.92 0.48
CA ILE A 6 9.50 -21.54 -0.87
C ILE A 6 10.08 -20.16 -1.15
N ASP A 7 10.72 -20.00 -2.31
CA ASP A 7 11.08 -18.68 -2.82
C ASP A 7 9.87 -18.05 -3.51
N THR A 8 9.13 -17.26 -2.75
CA THR A 8 7.91 -16.59 -3.22
C THR A 8 8.20 -15.54 -4.28
N LYS A 9 9.35 -14.85 -4.20
CA LYS A 9 9.74 -13.82 -5.17
C LYS A 9 9.98 -14.44 -6.54
N LYS A 10 10.69 -15.58 -6.58
CA LYS A 10 10.94 -16.31 -7.82
C LYS A 10 9.63 -16.75 -8.49
N ILE A 11 8.71 -17.35 -7.73
CA ILE A 11 7.42 -17.83 -8.27
C ILE A 11 6.57 -16.67 -8.83
N VAL A 12 6.49 -15.56 -8.09
CA VAL A 12 5.73 -14.39 -8.54
C VAL A 12 6.34 -13.80 -9.81
N ASN A 13 7.66 -13.69 -9.90
CA ASN A 13 8.34 -13.20 -11.11
C ASN A 13 8.09 -14.10 -12.32
N GLU A 14 8.18 -15.43 -12.15
CA GLU A 14 7.86 -16.38 -13.21
C GLU A 14 6.41 -16.22 -13.69
N LYS A 15 5.46 -16.04 -12.77
CA LYS A 15 4.04 -15.81 -13.11
C LYS A 15 3.81 -14.50 -13.85
N ILE A 16 4.45 -13.40 -13.43
CA ILE A 16 4.38 -12.11 -14.13
C ILE A 16 4.89 -12.23 -15.57
N GLN A 17 5.91 -13.05 -15.82
CA GLN A 17 6.47 -13.21 -17.16
C GLN A 17 5.65 -14.14 -18.07
N THR A 18 4.94 -15.10 -17.48
CA THR A 18 4.29 -16.20 -18.23
C THR A 18 2.79 -16.02 -18.41
N ASP A 19 2.16 -15.14 -17.62
CA ASP A 19 0.72 -14.93 -17.60
C ASP A 19 0.41 -13.43 -17.62
N GLN A 20 -0.08 -12.94 -18.76
CA GLN A 20 -0.36 -11.53 -18.99
C GLN A 20 -1.50 -10.98 -18.12
N ASP A 21 -2.53 -11.80 -17.86
CA ASP A 21 -3.66 -11.40 -17.01
C ASP A 21 -3.22 -11.31 -15.55
N PHE A 22 -2.37 -12.26 -15.11
CA PHE A 22 -1.72 -12.19 -13.81
C PHE A 22 -0.84 -10.94 -13.71
N ALA A 23 0.01 -10.67 -14.71
CA ALA A 23 0.90 -9.51 -14.71
C ALA A 23 0.14 -8.19 -14.59
N LYS A 24 -0.94 -8.03 -15.35
CA LYS A 24 -1.80 -6.84 -15.29
C LYS A 24 -2.44 -6.68 -13.92
N THR A 25 -3.09 -7.72 -13.40
CA THR A 25 -3.76 -7.69 -12.10
C THR A 25 -2.76 -7.44 -10.97
N TYR A 26 -1.58 -8.05 -11.05
CA TYR A 26 -0.50 -7.85 -10.09
C TYR A 26 -0.03 -6.39 -10.07
N GLU A 27 0.16 -5.76 -11.22
CA GLU A 27 0.56 -4.35 -11.30
C GLU A 27 -0.52 -3.38 -10.80
N GLU A 28 -1.80 -3.69 -10.99
CA GLU A 28 -2.91 -2.91 -10.41
C GLU A 28 -2.88 -2.96 -8.88
N VAL A 29 -2.85 -4.17 -8.32
CA VAL A 29 -2.81 -4.40 -6.87
C VAL A 29 -1.53 -3.82 -6.24
N LYS A 30 -0.39 -3.94 -6.91
CA LYS A 30 0.90 -3.40 -6.45
C LYS A 30 0.89 -1.88 -6.28
N LYS A 31 0.15 -1.14 -7.11
CA LYS A 31 0.02 0.32 -6.96
C LYS A 31 -0.71 0.69 -5.68
N GLU A 32 -1.82 0.01 -5.39
CA GLU A 32 -2.58 0.23 -4.15
C GLU A 32 -1.70 -0.05 -2.93
N TYR A 33 -0.99 -1.18 -2.93
CA TYR A 33 -0.04 -1.51 -1.86
C TYR A 33 1.06 -0.47 -1.69
N SER A 34 1.65 0.00 -2.80
CA SER A 34 2.72 0.98 -2.74
C SER A 34 2.27 2.30 -2.13
N LEU A 35 1.02 2.72 -2.36
CA LEU A 35 0.45 3.91 -1.72
C LEU A 35 0.27 3.72 -0.21
N ILE A 36 -0.35 2.60 0.19
CA ILE A 36 -0.55 2.27 1.61
C ILE A 36 0.79 2.18 2.35
N GLU A 37 1.78 1.53 1.73
CA GLU A 37 3.13 1.39 2.30
C GLU A 37 3.81 2.74 2.52
N GLN A 38 3.68 3.68 1.57
CA GLN A 38 4.20 5.04 1.74
C GLN A 38 3.59 5.75 2.95
N VAL A 39 2.26 5.67 3.11
CA VAL A 39 1.57 6.27 4.27
C VAL A 39 1.98 5.60 5.58
N ALA A 40 2.05 4.27 5.60
CA ALA A 40 2.48 3.51 6.78
C ALA A 40 3.94 3.84 7.17
N ASN A 41 4.81 4.07 6.19
CA ASN A 41 6.19 4.48 6.44
C ASN A 41 6.27 5.91 6.93
N ALA A 42 5.51 6.84 6.36
CA ALA A 42 5.44 8.22 6.86
C ALA A 42 4.96 8.28 8.31
N ARG A 43 3.99 7.46 8.71
CA ARG A 43 3.59 7.32 10.13
C ARG A 43 4.78 6.90 11.00
N LYS A 44 5.54 5.89 10.58
CA LYS A 44 6.71 5.39 11.33
C LYS A 44 7.81 6.45 11.42
N GLU A 45 8.05 7.20 10.35
CA GLU A 45 9.01 8.31 10.31
C GLU A 45 8.60 9.45 11.23
N ALA A 46 7.29 9.71 11.35
CA ALA A 46 6.73 10.63 12.34
C ALA A 46 6.78 10.11 13.79
N GLY A 47 7.26 8.88 14.02
CA GLY A 47 7.38 8.28 15.35
C GLY A 47 6.05 7.89 16.00
N LEU A 48 4.96 7.89 15.24
CA LEU A 48 3.61 7.61 15.76
C LEU A 48 3.33 6.12 15.77
N THR A 49 2.69 5.63 16.83
CA THR A 49 2.00 4.35 16.85
C THR A 49 0.72 4.40 16.02
N GLN A 50 0.14 3.24 15.69
CA GLN A 50 -1.16 3.19 15.00
C GLN A 50 -2.28 3.79 15.86
N GLN A 51 -2.21 3.67 17.20
CA GLN A 51 -3.19 4.26 18.11
C GLN A 51 -3.08 5.78 18.11
N GLU A 52 -1.87 6.34 18.19
CA GLU A 52 -1.68 7.80 18.18
C GLU A 52 -2.14 8.43 16.87
N LEU A 53 -1.89 7.79 15.73
CA LEU A 53 -2.46 8.24 14.45
C LEU A 53 -3.99 8.15 14.46
N ALA A 54 -4.55 7.07 14.99
CA ALA A 54 -5.99 6.88 15.07
C ALA A 54 -6.67 7.98 15.90
N ASP A 55 -6.08 8.30 17.06
CA ASP A 55 -6.55 9.36 17.95
C ASP A 55 -6.48 10.73 17.27
N LYS A 56 -5.39 10.98 16.51
CA LYS A 56 -5.19 12.24 15.77
C LYS A 56 -6.23 12.47 14.68
N VAL A 57 -6.68 11.41 14.00
CA VAL A 57 -7.65 11.50 12.88
C VAL A 57 -9.08 11.12 13.27
N GLY A 58 -9.32 10.81 14.55
CA GLY A 58 -10.65 10.51 15.09
C GLY A 58 -11.24 9.17 14.60
N VAL A 59 -10.41 8.13 14.50
CA VAL A 59 -10.84 6.75 14.16
C VAL A 59 -10.34 5.74 15.19
N SER A 60 -10.73 4.47 15.07
CA SER A 60 -10.19 3.42 15.94
C SER A 60 -8.82 2.93 15.44
N GLN A 61 -7.97 2.43 16.34
CA GLN A 61 -6.70 1.80 15.95
C GLN A 61 -6.90 0.62 14.99
N GLN A 62 -8.04 -0.08 15.08
CA GLN A 62 -8.40 -1.13 14.13
C GLN A 62 -8.55 -0.58 12.72
N VAL A 63 -9.09 0.62 12.53
CA VAL A 63 -9.19 1.26 11.20
C VAL A 63 -7.79 1.52 10.62
N ILE A 64 -6.87 2.05 11.43
CA ILE A 64 -5.48 2.26 10.99
C ILE A 64 -4.78 0.93 10.71
N SER A 65 -4.97 -0.08 11.56
CA SER A 65 -4.39 -1.41 11.35
C SER A 65 -4.90 -2.06 10.06
N ARG A 66 -6.21 -1.99 9.80
CA ARG A 66 -6.81 -2.48 8.55
C ARG A 66 -6.27 -1.74 7.34
N PHE A 67 -6.18 -0.42 7.43
CA PHE A 67 -5.59 0.41 6.39
C PHE A 67 -4.16 -0.01 6.06
N GLU A 68 -3.31 -0.28 7.06
CA GLU A 68 -1.89 -0.59 6.85
C GLU A 68 -1.59 -2.06 6.51
N ASN A 69 -2.41 -3.00 6.98
CA ASN A 69 -2.10 -4.43 6.94
C ASN A 69 -3.10 -5.26 6.14
N GLU A 70 -4.37 -4.85 6.07
CA GLU A 70 -5.41 -5.62 5.38
C GLU A 70 -5.55 -5.12 3.95
N LYS A 71 -5.88 -6.03 3.02
CA LYS A 71 -6.08 -5.70 1.59
C LYS A 71 -7.35 -4.90 1.31
N HIS A 72 -7.90 -4.22 2.32
CA HIS A 72 -9.10 -3.43 2.17
C HIS A 72 -8.73 -2.01 1.77
N ALA A 73 -9.00 -1.66 0.52
CA ALA A 73 -8.92 -0.29 0.04
C ALA A 73 -9.81 0.60 0.93
N PRO A 74 -9.25 1.62 1.61
CA PRO A 74 -10.06 2.58 2.33
C PRO A 74 -10.93 3.37 1.35
N THR A 75 -12.00 4.00 1.85
CA THR A 75 -12.67 5.05 1.08
C THR A 75 -11.70 6.21 0.87
N LEU A 76 -11.88 6.97 -0.22
CA LEU A 76 -11.05 8.16 -0.48
C LEU A 76 -11.08 9.14 0.70
N ASP A 77 -12.26 9.37 1.29
CA ASP A 77 -12.41 10.22 2.48
C ASP A 77 -11.55 9.74 3.67
N SER A 78 -11.55 8.42 3.93
CA SER A 78 -10.74 7.86 5.01
C SER A 78 -9.26 7.99 4.71
N PHE A 79 -8.87 7.77 3.45
CA PHE A 79 -7.49 7.93 3.01
C PHE A 79 -7.00 9.38 3.20
N LEU A 80 -7.77 10.36 2.73
CA LEU A 80 -7.42 11.78 2.86
C LEU A 80 -7.33 12.24 4.32
N LYS A 81 -8.24 11.77 5.20
CA LYS A 81 -8.15 12.04 6.65
C LYS A 81 -6.87 11.51 7.28
N ILE A 82 -6.44 10.31 6.87
CA ILE A 82 -5.18 9.73 7.35
C ILE A 82 -3.98 10.57 6.90
N LEU A 83 -3.98 11.04 5.64
CA LEU A 83 -2.93 11.93 5.13
C LEU A 83 -2.87 13.25 5.91
N GLU A 84 -4.02 13.85 6.20
CA GLU A 84 -4.11 15.07 7.02
C GLU A 84 -3.52 14.87 8.43
N GLY A 85 -3.79 13.71 9.05
CA GLY A 85 -3.17 13.32 10.32
C GLY A 85 -1.65 13.20 10.27
N LEU A 86 -1.07 13.02 9.10
CA LEU A 86 0.37 12.88 8.89
C LEU A 86 1.01 14.12 8.26
N ASP A 87 0.25 15.21 8.08
CA ASP A 87 0.71 16.42 7.37
C ASP A 87 1.21 16.10 5.94
N LEU A 88 0.49 15.21 5.25
CA LEU A 88 0.78 14.76 3.89
C LEU A 88 -0.26 15.28 2.90
N GLU A 89 0.18 15.49 1.66
CA GLU A 89 -0.67 15.84 0.52
C GLU A 89 -0.48 14.81 -0.61
N ILE A 90 -1.58 14.42 -1.27
CA ILE A 90 -1.53 13.60 -2.48
C ILE A 90 -1.48 14.49 -3.73
N THR A 91 -0.60 14.16 -4.67
CA THR A 91 -0.47 14.88 -5.95
C THR A 91 -0.80 13.98 -7.14
N ILE A 92 -1.43 14.56 -8.16
CA ILE A 92 -1.76 13.87 -9.41
C ILE A 92 -0.73 14.29 -10.46
N ASN A 93 0.00 13.31 -10.98
CA ASN A 93 1.02 13.51 -12.02
C ASN A 93 0.63 12.80 -13.30
N LYS A 94 1.00 13.36 -14.46
CA LYS A 94 0.87 12.65 -15.74
C LYS A 94 1.71 11.38 -15.67
N LYS A 95 1.13 10.26 -16.12
CA LYS A 95 1.89 9.03 -16.31
C LYS A 95 3.03 9.35 -17.29
N LYS A 96 4.27 9.00 -16.93
CA LYS A 96 5.37 9.10 -17.88
C LYS A 96 5.07 8.10 -18.99
N ASP A 97 4.81 8.60 -20.19
CA ASP A 97 4.86 7.77 -21.39
C ASP A 97 6.31 7.31 -21.50
N TYR A 98 6.55 6.01 -21.31
CA TYR A 98 7.81 5.43 -21.74
C TYR A 98 7.81 5.54 -23.26
N ILE A 99 8.36 6.62 -23.80
CA ILE A 99 8.79 6.63 -25.19
C ILE A 99 9.94 5.62 -25.24
N SER A 100 9.66 4.46 -25.82
CA SER A 100 10.66 3.51 -26.26
C SER A 100 11.59 4.24 -27.23
N LEU A 101 12.83 4.52 -26.81
CA LEU A 101 13.94 4.83 -27.71
C LEU A 101 14.85 3.61 -27.76
#